data_AF-A0A383VZK8-F1
#
_entry.id   AF-A0A383VZK8-F1
#
_cell.length_a   1.000
_cell.length_b   1.000
_cell.length_c   1.000
_cell.angle_alpha   90.00
_cell.angle_beta   90.00
_cell.angle_gamma   90.00
#
_symmetry.space_group_name_H-M   'P 1'
#
loop_
_entity.id
_entity.type
_entity.pdbx_description
1 polymer ?
#
loop_
_entity_poly.entity_id
_entity_poly.type
_entity_poly.pdbx_seq_one_letter_code
_entity_poly.pdbx_strand_id
1 'polypeptide(L)'
;MGLASKLQAGGAGGGMMGGPPPGGAPMQGAGMPGTQPGAPPMPVFPPGPGGPSAPPAPYGQQPGAPGGAPSPYPPGAFGAYPGGAAPGGPAAAPMPGAPGMPPYGQPGQPGMPGGQQQQQQQPGGFPGQQPPGGFGGPPQQGFLPPSGQPGMPGGPPSGMPMMQQQQQQGMMMGAPPGGMPGAPAGGAGGAPGGMAGAIHAKLAQIVAANQLQRFYPPQALQAVAARLDARVNFRDLAARWRMPVELALDLASLALYDVILFADDSGSMAFEENGERIDDLKLIGSKVAEIATLFDDDGILVRFMNSPTEGNGVRSAADVNALLAGVQYAGLTPLATALQSKVLAPIVFSLAGSGQLAKPVLVLTITDGEPTDNPRDLVVQVIKDARNRLAAQYGPKAVAFEFAQVGKDTRAQAFLGQLDKHPAVGGSIDCTSYFEMEQAEYQKRGINLSPELWLVKMMVGSIDPTYDEGDE
;
A
#
# COMPACT_ATOMS: atom_id res chain seq x y z
N MET A 1 8.67 16.57 -12.36
CA MET A 1 7.58 17.25 -11.62
C MET A 1 6.75 16.14 -11.03
N GLY A 2 7.16 15.73 -9.84
CA GLY A 2 6.56 14.68 -9.03
C GLY A 2 5.09 14.90 -8.79
N LEU A 3 4.44 13.88 -8.26
CA LEU A 3 3.06 13.96 -7.83
C LEU A 3 2.86 15.11 -6.82
N ALA A 4 3.82 15.29 -5.89
CA ALA A 4 3.87 16.41 -4.96
C ALA A 4 3.90 17.78 -5.66
N SER A 5 4.74 17.95 -6.69
CA SER A 5 4.78 19.20 -7.47
C SER A 5 3.47 19.46 -8.21
N LYS A 6 2.83 18.42 -8.75
CA LYS A 6 1.57 18.53 -9.50
C LYS A 6 0.39 18.92 -8.60
N LEU A 7 0.24 18.29 -7.44
CA LEU A 7 -0.80 18.64 -6.47
C LEU A 7 -0.62 20.07 -5.93
N GLN A 8 0.62 20.51 -5.69
CA GLN A 8 0.91 21.90 -5.32
C GLN A 8 0.58 22.89 -6.45
N ALA A 9 0.96 22.59 -7.69
CA ALA A 9 0.64 23.43 -8.85
C ALA A 9 -0.88 23.55 -9.10
N GLY A 10 -1.63 22.45 -8.94
CA GLY A 10 -3.09 22.44 -8.96
C GLY A 10 -3.74 23.20 -7.79
N GLY A 11 -3.01 23.42 -6.70
CA GLY A 11 -3.41 24.30 -5.60
C GLY A 11 -3.28 25.79 -5.93
N ALA A 12 -2.22 26.18 -6.66
CA ALA A 12 -1.85 27.57 -6.89
C ALA A 12 -2.62 28.29 -8.03
N GLY A 13 -3.31 27.55 -8.92
CA GLY A 13 -4.04 28.11 -10.06
C GLY A 13 -5.40 28.77 -9.76
N GLY A 14 -5.84 28.78 -8.50
CA GLY A 14 -7.17 29.24 -8.07
C GLY A 14 -7.35 30.76 -7.94
N GLY A 15 -6.87 31.55 -8.91
CA GLY A 15 -6.96 33.01 -8.85
C GLY A 15 -6.87 33.71 -10.21
N MET A 16 -7.86 34.54 -10.51
CA MET A 16 -7.97 35.42 -11.70
C MET A 16 -8.20 34.74 -13.06
N MET A 17 -9.44 34.29 -13.29
CA MET A 17 -10.07 34.25 -14.62
C MET A 17 -11.47 34.87 -14.50
N GLY A 18 -11.62 36.14 -14.89
CA GLY A 18 -12.84 36.90 -14.65
C GLY A 18 -12.85 38.31 -15.27
N GLY A 19 -12.28 38.48 -16.47
CA GLY A 19 -12.35 39.72 -17.24
C GLY A 19 -13.51 39.68 -18.24
N PRO A 20 -14.43 40.66 -18.26
CA PRO A 20 -15.52 40.71 -19.24
C PRO A 20 -15.02 41.15 -20.64
N PRO A 21 -15.72 40.77 -21.74
CA PRO A 21 -15.30 41.07 -23.10
C PRO A 21 -15.60 42.53 -23.53
N PRO A 22 -14.84 43.09 -24.49
CA PRO A 22 -15.00 44.49 -24.90
C PRO A 22 -16.10 44.70 -25.97
N GLY A 23 -17.03 45.62 -25.70
CA GLY A 23 -17.92 46.25 -26.68
C GLY A 23 -17.58 47.75 -26.79
N GLY A 24 -17.69 48.34 -27.98
CA GLY A 24 -16.98 49.60 -28.29
C GLY A 24 -17.79 50.88 -28.48
N ALA A 25 -17.04 52.00 -28.43
CA ALA A 25 -17.30 53.32 -29.03
C ALA A 25 -18.34 54.26 -28.35
N PRO A 26 -18.37 55.58 -28.68
CA PRO A 26 -17.29 56.55 -28.36
C PRO A 26 -17.80 57.93 -27.87
N MET A 27 -16.96 58.76 -27.21
CA MET A 27 -16.81 60.23 -27.45
C MET A 27 -15.91 60.98 -26.44
N GLN A 28 -15.14 61.96 -26.96
CA GLN A 28 -14.80 63.31 -26.44
C GLN A 28 -14.53 63.54 -24.92
N GLY A 29 -13.49 64.28 -24.47
CA GLY A 29 -12.40 64.97 -25.19
C GLY A 29 -11.62 65.97 -24.29
N ALA A 30 -10.54 66.56 -24.84
CA ALA A 30 -9.71 67.68 -24.34
C ALA A 30 -8.75 67.46 -23.14
N GLY A 31 -7.48 67.86 -23.29
CA GLY A 31 -6.51 68.01 -22.17
C GLY A 31 -5.05 67.61 -22.45
N MET A 32 -4.30 68.42 -23.21
CA MET A 32 -2.83 68.35 -23.44
C MET A 32 -2.27 69.79 -23.30
N PRO A 33 -0.99 70.05 -22.92
CA PRO A 33 0.18 69.53 -23.66
C PRO A 33 1.52 69.29 -22.91
N GLY A 34 2.37 68.45 -23.51
CA GLY A 34 3.85 68.49 -23.41
C GLY A 34 4.50 67.75 -22.23
N THR A 35 5.70 67.13 -22.34
CA THR A 35 6.68 66.99 -23.44
C THR A 35 7.47 65.67 -23.31
N GLN A 36 8.02 65.17 -24.43
CA GLN A 36 8.93 64.01 -24.56
C GLN A 36 10.40 64.49 -24.75
N PRO A 37 11.45 63.64 -24.90
CA PRO A 37 11.57 62.17 -24.72
C PRO A 37 12.83 61.71 -23.93
N GLY A 38 13.01 60.40 -23.68
CA GLY A 38 14.32 59.81 -23.37
C GLY A 38 14.31 58.52 -22.53
N ALA A 39 15.13 57.54 -22.91
CA ALA A 39 15.38 56.27 -22.18
C ALA A 39 16.84 55.81 -22.44
N PRO A 40 17.31 54.69 -21.85
CA PRO A 40 17.66 54.44 -20.45
C PRO A 40 19.21 54.33 -20.27
N PRO A 41 19.79 54.14 -19.06
CA PRO A 41 20.04 52.77 -18.57
C PRO A 41 20.16 52.58 -17.02
N MET A 42 20.37 51.33 -16.60
CA MET A 42 20.81 50.84 -15.27
C MET A 42 22.32 50.47 -15.32
N PRO A 43 23.00 49.95 -14.26
CA PRO A 43 22.95 50.19 -12.80
C PRO A 43 24.35 50.48 -12.18
N VAL A 44 24.46 50.91 -10.91
CA VAL A 44 25.72 50.82 -10.12
C VAL A 44 25.45 50.51 -8.62
N PHE A 45 26.24 49.59 -8.04
CA PHE A 45 26.23 49.19 -6.62
C PHE A 45 27.01 50.16 -5.70
N PRO A 46 26.66 50.29 -4.41
CA PRO A 46 27.57 50.72 -3.35
C PRO A 46 28.35 49.53 -2.73
N PRO A 47 29.57 49.73 -2.20
CA PRO A 47 30.40 48.66 -1.64
C PRO A 47 30.18 48.44 -0.13
N GLY A 48 30.34 47.19 0.32
CA GLY A 48 30.41 46.81 1.73
C GLY A 48 31.60 45.86 1.99
N PRO A 49 32.53 46.16 2.93
CA PRO A 49 33.67 45.31 3.23
C PRO A 49 33.43 44.41 4.46
N GLY A 50 34.03 43.22 4.49
CA GLY A 50 34.08 42.36 5.69
C GLY A 50 34.24 40.87 5.39
N GLY A 51 35.48 40.38 5.40
CA GLY A 51 35.79 38.94 5.25
C GLY A 51 35.61 38.13 6.54
N PRO A 52 35.69 36.78 6.47
CA PRO A 52 35.29 35.88 7.55
C PRO A 52 36.38 35.59 8.58
N SER A 53 36.00 35.00 9.72
CA SER A 53 36.92 34.46 10.73
C SER A 53 36.44 33.10 11.24
N ALA A 54 37.32 32.10 11.20
CA ALA A 54 37.10 30.75 11.71
C ALA A 54 37.47 30.64 13.21
N PRO A 55 36.99 29.61 13.95
CA PRO A 55 37.13 29.53 15.41
C PRO A 55 38.39 28.80 15.89
N PRO A 56 38.87 29.08 17.13
CA PRO A 56 39.89 28.28 17.80
C PRO A 56 39.38 27.50 19.05
N ALA A 57 40.10 26.43 19.37
CA ALA A 57 40.19 25.72 20.65
C ALA A 57 41.68 25.26 20.81
N PRO A 58 42.17 24.62 21.90
CA PRO A 58 41.55 24.19 23.17
C PRO A 58 42.41 24.54 24.45
N TYR A 59 42.33 23.71 25.50
CA TYR A 59 43.00 23.76 26.85
C TYR A 59 42.37 24.72 27.90
N GLY A 60 42.26 24.39 29.20
CA GLY A 60 42.54 23.15 29.95
C GLY A 60 42.56 23.37 31.49
N GLN A 61 42.55 22.29 32.28
CA GLN A 61 42.74 22.15 33.76
C GLN A 61 41.54 22.26 34.74
N GLN A 62 41.46 21.21 35.58
CA GLN A 62 40.74 21.04 36.86
C GLN A 62 41.64 21.58 38.03
N PRO A 63 41.33 21.49 39.36
CA PRO A 63 40.47 20.51 40.08
C PRO A 63 39.61 21.03 41.26
N GLY A 64 38.79 20.14 41.86
CA GLY A 64 38.27 20.31 43.23
C GLY A 64 36.83 19.83 43.46
N ALA A 65 36.66 18.68 44.12
CA ALA A 65 35.39 18.22 44.72
C ALA A 65 35.40 18.48 46.25
N PRO A 66 34.25 18.49 46.97
CA PRO A 66 33.63 17.22 47.39
C PRO A 66 32.09 17.24 47.55
N GLY A 67 31.51 16.06 47.85
CA GLY A 67 30.22 15.95 48.56
C GLY A 67 29.07 15.38 47.74
N GLY A 68 28.72 14.11 47.96
CA GLY A 68 27.51 13.48 47.42
C GLY A 68 26.39 13.38 48.46
N ALA A 69 25.14 13.50 48.02
CA ALA A 69 23.93 13.08 48.74
C ALA A 69 22.83 12.69 47.73
N PRO A 70 21.87 11.80 48.08
CA PRO A 70 21.19 10.96 47.08
C PRO A 70 19.73 11.36 46.76
N SER A 71 19.23 10.81 45.64
CA SER A 71 17.84 10.93 45.17
C SER A 71 16.81 10.30 46.13
N PRO A 72 15.64 10.93 46.35
CA PRO A 72 14.60 10.38 47.22
C PRO A 72 13.51 9.56 46.50
N TYR A 73 13.53 8.22 46.71
CA TYR A 73 12.39 7.28 46.93
C TYR A 73 11.22 7.14 45.91
N PRO A 74 10.45 6.03 45.93
CA PRO A 74 10.82 4.62 46.21
C PRO A 74 10.16 3.56 45.28
N PRO A 75 10.70 2.33 45.20
CA PRO A 75 9.95 1.13 44.79
C PRO A 75 9.14 0.56 45.96
N GLY A 76 7.92 0.08 45.70
CA GLY A 76 7.02 -0.45 46.74
C GLY A 76 7.05 -1.98 46.88
N ALA A 77 7.35 -2.47 48.09
CA ALA A 77 7.11 -3.86 48.49
C ALA A 77 6.94 -3.99 50.02
N PHE A 78 6.20 -5.03 50.43
CA PHE A 78 5.99 -5.56 51.80
C PHE A 78 5.03 -4.87 52.78
N GLY A 79 4.16 -5.71 53.36
CA GLY A 79 3.43 -5.55 54.61
C GLY A 79 3.00 -6.94 55.10
N ALA A 80 3.30 -7.30 56.36
CA ALA A 80 3.20 -8.67 56.88
C ALA A 80 2.01 -8.90 57.84
N TYR A 81 1.79 -10.18 58.20
CA TYR A 81 0.77 -10.70 59.14
C TYR A 81 0.77 -10.04 60.54
N PRO A 82 -0.34 -10.24 61.29
CA PRO A 82 -0.20 -11.12 62.47
C PRO A 82 -1.36 -12.10 62.74
N GLY A 83 -1.01 -13.36 63.04
CA GLY A 83 -1.57 -14.22 64.12
C GLY A 83 -3.04 -14.68 64.14
N GLY A 84 -3.28 -16.01 64.11
CA GLY A 84 -4.55 -16.59 64.58
C GLY A 84 -4.83 -18.08 64.25
N ALA A 85 -4.41 -18.99 65.14
CA ALA A 85 -4.92 -20.37 65.40
C ALA A 85 -5.16 -21.41 64.26
N ALA A 86 -4.66 -22.63 64.47
CA ALA A 86 -5.05 -23.87 63.77
C ALA A 86 -6.21 -24.59 64.53
N PRO A 87 -6.86 -25.67 64.01
CA PRO A 87 -6.22 -27.00 63.85
C PRO A 87 -6.72 -27.89 62.68
N GLY A 88 -5.96 -28.96 62.36
CA GLY A 88 -6.48 -30.20 61.72
C GLY A 88 -5.76 -30.73 60.46
N GLY A 89 -4.94 -31.78 60.60
CA GLY A 89 -4.47 -32.65 59.49
C GLY A 89 -5.24 -33.99 59.43
N PRO A 90 -4.73 -35.12 58.86
CA PRO A 90 -3.43 -35.42 58.19
C PRO A 90 -3.61 -35.70 56.66
N ALA A 91 -2.79 -36.41 55.83
CA ALA A 91 -1.52 -37.17 55.91
C ALA A 91 -0.76 -37.05 54.54
N ALA A 92 0.56 -37.20 54.38
CA ALA A 92 1.46 -38.39 54.30
C ALA A 92 1.06 -39.45 53.23
N ALA A 93 1.92 -40.00 52.34
CA ALA A 93 3.40 -40.03 52.17
C ALA A 93 3.81 -40.39 50.67
N PRO A 94 4.98 -40.98 50.32
CA PRO A 94 6.33 -40.38 50.18
C PRO A 94 7.04 -40.57 48.79
N MET A 95 8.21 -39.92 48.59
CA MET A 95 9.23 -40.22 47.53
C MET A 95 10.22 -41.33 47.96
N PRO A 96 10.95 -42.00 47.03
CA PRO A 96 12.32 -41.60 46.59
C PRO A 96 12.59 -41.87 45.08
N GLY A 97 13.69 -41.48 44.41
CA GLY A 97 14.92 -40.74 44.77
C GLY A 97 15.87 -40.65 43.54
N ALA A 98 17.00 -39.91 43.63
CA ALA A 98 17.98 -39.72 42.54
C ALA A 98 19.37 -40.33 42.87
N PRO A 99 20.17 -40.71 41.85
CA PRO A 99 21.50 -40.07 41.61
C PRO A 99 21.83 -39.98 40.09
N GLY A 100 22.87 -39.31 39.58
CA GLY A 100 23.96 -38.47 40.11
C GLY A 100 25.01 -38.21 39.00
N MET A 101 25.70 -37.05 38.98
CA MET A 101 26.74 -36.69 37.97
C MET A 101 28.17 -37.04 38.43
N PRO A 102 29.13 -37.12 37.47
CA PRO A 102 30.46 -36.51 37.70
C PRO A 102 30.97 -35.63 36.51
N PRO A 103 31.99 -34.74 36.71
CA PRO A 103 32.34 -33.65 35.78
C PRO A 103 33.77 -33.73 35.18
N TYR A 104 34.33 -32.57 34.76
CA TYR A 104 35.66 -32.28 34.13
C TYR A 104 35.75 -32.51 32.60
N GLY A 105 36.35 -31.63 31.77
CA GLY A 105 36.97 -30.31 32.00
C GLY A 105 37.45 -29.62 30.68
N GLN A 106 37.83 -28.34 30.75
CA GLN A 106 38.57 -27.56 29.72
C GLN A 106 40.02 -27.31 30.23
N PRO A 107 41.01 -26.77 29.46
CA PRO A 107 40.92 -25.99 28.20
C PRO A 107 41.94 -26.38 27.08
N GLY A 108 41.90 -25.71 25.90
CA GLY A 108 43.04 -25.71 24.95
C GLY A 108 42.78 -25.31 23.49
N GLN A 109 43.15 -24.08 23.12
CA GLN A 109 43.69 -23.70 21.79
C GLN A 109 45.22 -23.43 21.98
N PRO A 110 46.11 -23.37 20.96
CA PRO A 110 45.86 -22.95 19.55
C PRO A 110 46.61 -23.76 18.45
N GLY A 111 46.42 -23.39 17.17
CA GLY A 111 47.38 -23.75 16.10
C GLY A 111 46.87 -23.72 14.64
N MET A 112 47.33 -22.76 13.83
CA MET A 112 47.43 -22.88 12.36
C MET A 112 48.77 -23.56 11.99
N PRO A 113 48.86 -24.30 10.87
CA PRO A 113 49.25 -23.75 9.56
C PRO A 113 48.39 -24.32 8.39
N GLY A 114 48.48 -23.91 7.12
CA GLY A 114 49.34 -22.92 6.46
C GLY A 114 49.93 -23.46 5.14
N GLY A 115 49.39 -23.02 3.99
CA GLY A 115 49.89 -23.29 2.63
C GLY A 115 49.36 -24.58 1.94
N GLN A 116 49.49 -24.77 0.62
CA GLN A 116 49.76 -23.84 -0.50
C GLN A 116 49.58 -24.57 -1.85
N GLN A 117 48.99 -23.91 -2.87
CA GLN A 117 49.13 -24.23 -4.32
C GLN A 117 48.55 -25.61 -4.79
N GLN A 118 48.36 -25.94 -6.08
CA GLN A 118 48.81 -25.35 -7.36
C GLN A 118 47.81 -25.64 -8.52
N GLN A 119 48.00 -25.00 -9.69
CA GLN A 119 47.15 -25.08 -10.90
C GLN A 119 47.58 -26.19 -11.90
N GLN A 120 46.85 -26.26 -13.05
CA GLN A 120 47.21 -26.85 -14.37
C GLN A 120 46.79 -28.32 -14.62
N GLN A 121 46.46 -28.78 -15.84
CA GLN A 121 46.05 -28.17 -17.13
C GLN A 121 45.31 -29.27 -17.97
N GLN A 122 44.64 -28.93 -19.08
CA GLN A 122 44.03 -29.92 -20.02
C GLN A 122 45.10 -30.71 -20.82
N PRO A 123 44.75 -31.78 -21.57
CA PRO A 123 44.33 -31.57 -22.98
C PRO A 123 43.35 -32.60 -23.62
N GLY A 124 42.40 -32.08 -24.42
CA GLY A 124 42.06 -32.52 -25.80
C GLY A 124 41.37 -33.86 -26.13
N GLY A 125 40.44 -33.85 -27.12
CA GLY A 125 40.09 -35.04 -27.94
C GLY A 125 38.64 -35.18 -28.45
N PHE A 126 38.36 -34.80 -29.71
CA PHE A 126 37.19 -35.24 -30.53
C PHE A 126 37.65 -36.43 -31.44
N PRO A 127 36.78 -37.35 -31.95
CA PRO A 127 35.59 -37.13 -32.80
C PRO A 127 34.36 -38.01 -32.42
N GLY A 128 33.18 -38.05 -33.06
CA GLY A 128 32.66 -37.43 -34.30
C GLY A 128 32.10 -38.49 -35.28
N GLN A 129 30.77 -38.65 -35.39
CA GLN A 129 30.09 -39.38 -36.48
C GLN A 129 28.56 -39.12 -36.53
N GLN A 130 27.97 -39.18 -37.74
CA GLN A 130 26.53 -38.97 -38.07
C GLN A 130 25.91 -40.29 -38.66
N PRO A 131 24.81 -40.27 -39.45
CA PRO A 131 23.41 -40.48 -39.05
C PRO A 131 22.84 -41.79 -39.69
N PRO A 132 21.52 -42.05 -39.93
CA PRO A 132 20.58 -41.25 -40.75
C PRO A 132 19.14 -41.13 -40.17
N GLY A 133 18.26 -40.36 -40.82
CA GLY A 133 16.82 -40.24 -40.47
C GLY A 133 15.89 -40.74 -41.59
N GLY A 134 14.57 -40.58 -41.42
CA GLY A 134 13.60 -40.78 -42.53
C GLY A 134 12.11 -40.90 -42.17
N PHE A 135 11.33 -39.88 -42.58
CA PHE A 135 9.94 -39.92 -43.09
C PHE A 135 8.80 -40.71 -42.41
N GLY A 136 7.63 -40.06 -42.21
CA GLY A 136 6.32 -40.72 -42.31
C GLY A 136 5.15 -40.16 -41.48
N GLY A 137 4.11 -39.69 -42.16
CA GLY A 137 2.73 -39.48 -41.66
C GLY A 137 1.81 -39.14 -42.85
N PRO A 138 0.49 -38.87 -42.71
CA PRO A 138 -0.48 -39.18 -41.64
C PRO A 138 -1.50 -40.25 -42.13
N PRO A 139 -2.77 -40.41 -41.63
CA PRO A 139 -3.86 -39.44 -41.87
C PRO A 139 -4.93 -39.28 -40.75
N GLN A 140 -5.80 -38.28 -40.91
CA GLN A 140 -7.05 -38.10 -40.15
C GLN A 140 -8.20 -38.97 -40.71
N GLN A 141 -9.17 -39.33 -39.85
CA GLN A 141 -10.58 -39.50 -40.23
C GLN A 141 -11.48 -38.98 -39.09
N GLY A 142 -12.63 -38.40 -39.44
CA GLY A 142 -13.68 -37.99 -38.49
C GLY A 142 -15.06 -38.40 -39.02
N PHE A 143 -16.07 -38.40 -38.16
CA PHE A 143 -17.47 -38.65 -38.55
C PHE A 143 -18.48 -37.92 -37.67
N LEU A 144 -19.60 -37.52 -38.27
CA LEU A 144 -20.78 -36.87 -37.66
C LEU A 144 -21.95 -37.88 -37.55
N PRO A 145 -23.05 -37.56 -36.82
CA PRO A 145 -23.96 -38.56 -36.25
C PRO A 145 -25.20 -38.89 -37.12
N PRO A 146 -25.93 -39.98 -36.80
CA PRO A 146 -27.23 -40.31 -37.39
C PRO A 146 -28.44 -39.86 -36.54
N SER A 147 -29.57 -39.70 -37.24
CA SER A 147 -30.87 -39.24 -36.76
C SER A 147 -31.84 -40.39 -36.39
N GLY A 148 -32.90 -40.09 -35.63
CA GLY A 148 -34.01 -41.04 -35.38
C GLY A 148 -35.23 -40.44 -34.66
N GLN A 149 -36.33 -40.29 -35.39
CA GLN A 149 -37.70 -39.97 -34.88
C GLN A 149 -38.51 -41.29 -34.88
N PRO A 150 -39.50 -41.52 -33.98
CA PRO A 150 -40.90 -41.04 -34.14
C PRO A 150 -41.56 -40.67 -32.77
N GLY A 151 -42.79 -40.18 -32.62
CA GLY A 151 -43.91 -39.84 -33.52
C GLY A 151 -45.12 -39.37 -32.67
N MET A 152 -46.02 -38.56 -33.22
CA MET A 152 -47.23 -38.01 -32.55
C MET A 152 -48.46 -38.94 -32.77
N PRO A 153 -49.57 -38.85 -31.98
CA PRO A 153 -50.62 -37.84 -32.28
C PRO A 153 -51.58 -37.40 -31.14
N GLY A 154 -52.25 -36.24 -31.32
CA GLY A 154 -53.65 -36.04 -30.87
C GLY A 154 -53.94 -35.13 -29.67
N GLY A 155 -54.73 -34.06 -29.89
CA GLY A 155 -55.56 -33.35 -28.89
C GLY A 155 -56.96 -33.12 -29.48
N PRO A 156 -57.77 -32.10 -29.11
CA PRO A 156 -57.84 -31.24 -27.91
C PRO A 156 -59.31 -31.27 -27.35
N PRO A 157 -60.01 -30.18 -26.92
CA PRO A 157 -59.68 -28.97 -26.14
C PRO A 157 -60.62 -28.76 -24.90
N SER A 158 -60.40 -27.72 -24.07
CA SER A 158 -61.43 -26.79 -23.51
C SER A 158 -60.91 -25.86 -22.39
N GLY A 159 -61.37 -24.58 -22.34
CA GLY A 159 -61.43 -23.78 -21.09
C GLY A 159 -60.56 -22.49 -20.97
N MET A 160 -61.06 -21.36 -21.47
CA MET A 160 -60.69 -19.97 -21.08
C MET A 160 -61.47 -19.54 -19.80
N PRO A 161 -61.34 -18.31 -19.19
CA PRO A 161 -60.76 -17.03 -19.65
C PRO A 161 -59.88 -16.30 -18.57
N MET A 162 -59.70 -14.97 -18.53
CA MET A 162 -59.06 -14.00 -19.45
C MET A 162 -59.24 -12.55 -18.88
N MET A 163 -58.16 -11.75 -18.79
CA MET A 163 -58.11 -10.26 -18.78
C MET A 163 -56.64 -9.90 -19.17
N GLN A 164 -56.29 -9.15 -20.22
CA GLN A 164 -56.67 -7.79 -20.67
C GLN A 164 -56.20 -6.72 -19.66
N GLN A 165 -55.47 -5.65 -19.98
CA GLN A 165 -55.02 -5.00 -21.24
C GLN A 165 -53.51 -4.62 -21.08
N GLN A 166 -52.72 -3.98 -21.96
CA GLN A 166 -52.90 -3.24 -23.22
C GLN A 166 -51.59 -3.32 -24.06
N GLN A 167 -51.56 -2.71 -25.26
CA GLN A 167 -50.37 -2.57 -26.13
C GLN A 167 -50.00 -1.10 -26.36
N GLN A 168 -48.72 -0.84 -26.67
CA GLN A 168 -48.35 0.13 -27.71
C GLN A 168 -47.07 -0.32 -28.43
N GLN A 169 -47.07 -0.26 -29.77
CA GLN A 169 -45.94 -0.65 -30.64
C GLN A 169 -45.28 0.60 -31.24
N GLY A 170 -43.96 0.54 -31.42
CA GLY A 170 -43.20 1.43 -32.28
C GLY A 170 -42.03 0.66 -32.90
N MET A 171 -42.00 0.56 -34.23
CA MET A 171 -40.96 -0.17 -35.00
C MET A 171 -39.83 0.76 -35.42
N MET A 172 -38.57 0.32 -35.28
CA MET A 172 -37.50 0.68 -36.23
C MET A 172 -36.38 -0.37 -36.23
N MET A 173 -35.71 -0.55 -37.39
CA MET A 173 -34.76 -1.65 -37.64
C MET A 173 -33.31 -1.35 -37.26
N GLY A 174 -32.70 -2.27 -36.50
CA GLY A 174 -31.46 -3.00 -36.83
C GLY A 174 -30.16 -2.28 -37.23
N ALA A 175 -29.15 -2.34 -36.34
CA ALA A 175 -27.73 -2.65 -36.63
C ALA A 175 -26.97 -3.04 -35.33
N PRO A 176 -25.97 -3.95 -35.35
CA PRO A 176 -25.10 -4.30 -34.21
C PRO A 176 -23.67 -3.68 -34.38
N PRO A 177 -22.64 -3.98 -33.53
CA PRO A 177 -22.60 -4.60 -32.19
C PRO A 177 -21.80 -3.76 -31.15
N GLY A 178 -21.78 -4.22 -29.89
CA GLY A 178 -20.66 -3.96 -28.95
C GLY A 178 -20.70 -2.66 -28.16
N GLY A 179 -21.18 -2.73 -26.91
CA GLY A 179 -21.03 -1.68 -25.92
C GLY A 179 -20.83 -2.28 -24.53
N MET A 180 -19.82 -1.81 -23.79
CA MET A 180 -19.69 -2.07 -22.36
C MET A 180 -20.92 -1.55 -21.61
N PRO A 181 -21.30 -2.11 -20.45
CA PRO A 181 -22.45 -1.63 -19.68
C PRO A 181 -22.29 -0.15 -19.32
N GLY A 182 -23.09 0.71 -19.94
CA GLY A 182 -23.11 2.13 -19.62
C GLY A 182 -23.60 2.35 -18.19
N ALA A 183 -22.89 3.20 -17.44
CA ALA A 183 -23.33 3.63 -16.12
C ALA A 183 -24.76 4.24 -16.22
N PRO A 184 -25.70 3.84 -15.34
CA PRO A 184 -27.07 4.31 -15.41
C PRO A 184 -27.15 5.81 -15.10
N ALA A 185 -27.41 6.60 -16.14
CA ALA A 185 -27.60 8.04 -16.02
C ALA A 185 -28.91 8.36 -15.26
N GLY A 186 -28.83 9.27 -14.29
CA GLY A 186 -29.99 10.06 -13.88
C GLY A 186 -31.02 9.37 -12.99
N GLY A 187 -30.61 8.73 -11.91
CA GLY A 187 -31.51 8.31 -10.84
C GLY A 187 -30.88 8.49 -9.47
N ALA A 188 -31.42 9.38 -8.63
CA ALA A 188 -31.06 9.48 -7.21
C ALA A 188 -31.69 8.30 -6.41
N GLY A 189 -31.39 7.08 -6.83
CA GLY A 189 -31.69 5.85 -6.11
C GLY A 189 -30.76 5.73 -4.92
N GLY A 190 -31.03 6.50 -3.86
CA GLY A 190 -30.28 6.38 -2.61
C GLY A 190 -30.29 4.94 -2.12
N ALA A 191 -29.12 4.42 -1.76
CA ALA A 191 -29.01 3.09 -1.16
C ALA A 191 -29.98 2.97 0.02
N PRO A 192 -30.61 1.79 0.25
CA PRO A 192 -31.48 1.59 1.41
C PRO A 192 -30.74 1.96 2.71
N GLY A 193 -31.20 3.00 3.40
CA GLY A 193 -30.52 3.55 4.59
C GLY A 193 -29.59 4.75 4.36
N GLY A 194 -29.54 5.33 3.16
CA GLY A 194 -28.78 6.56 2.90
C GLY A 194 -27.27 6.36 2.93
N MET A 195 -26.54 7.32 3.54
CA MET A 195 -25.07 7.33 3.58
C MET A 195 -24.51 6.09 4.32
N ALA A 196 -25.00 5.82 5.53
CA ALA A 196 -24.71 4.59 6.27
C ALA A 196 -24.99 3.31 5.48
N GLY A 197 -26.07 3.30 4.68
CA GLY A 197 -26.43 2.19 3.80
C GLY A 197 -25.41 1.97 2.68
N ALA A 198 -24.94 3.05 2.05
CA ALA A 198 -23.89 3.00 1.03
C ALA A 198 -22.54 2.54 1.61
N ILE A 199 -22.15 3.06 2.77
CA ILE A 199 -20.93 2.63 3.49
C ILE A 199 -21.03 1.14 3.80
N HIS A 200 -22.12 0.67 4.43
CA HIS A 200 -22.29 -0.74 4.75
C HIS A 200 -22.26 -1.64 3.51
N ALA A 201 -22.89 -1.22 2.39
CA ALA A 201 -22.86 -1.95 1.14
C ALA A 201 -21.42 -2.09 0.58
N LYS A 202 -20.63 -1.00 0.60
CA LYS A 202 -19.22 -1.03 0.18
C LYS A 202 -18.41 -1.98 1.06
N LEU A 203 -18.49 -1.85 2.38
CA LEU A 203 -17.73 -2.71 3.29
C LEU A 203 -18.15 -4.20 3.15
N ALA A 204 -19.44 -4.48 2.94
CA ALA A 204 -19.94 -5.83 2.72
C ALA A 204 -19.42 -6.46 1.41
N GLN A 205 -19.30 -5.67 0.33
CA GLN A 205 -18.68 -6.11 -0.92
C GLN A 205 -17.22 -6.54 -0.68
N ILE A 206 -16.41 -5.72 0.01
CA ILE A 206 -15.00 -6.03 0.29
C ILE A 206 -14.87 -7.26 1.20
N VAL A 207 -15.67 -7.34 2.27
CA VAL A 207 -15.69 -8.51 3.17
C VAL A 207 -16.07 -9.80 2.43
N ALA A 208 -16.98 -9.73 1.47
CA ALA A 208 -17.34 -10.87 0.63
C ALA A 208 -16.22 -11.27 -0.34
N ALA A 209 -15.69 -10.32 -1.11
CA ALA A 209 -14.65 -10.53 -2.11
C ALA A 209 -13.36 -11.11 -1.50
N ASN A 210 -12.92 -10.54 -0.37
CA ASN A 210 -11.68 -10.93 0.31
C ASN A 210 -11.87 -12.03 1.38
N GLN A 211 -13.09 -12.58 1.53
CA GLN A 211 -13.40 -13.64 2.50
C GLN A 211 -13.06 -13.27 3.96
N LEU A 212 -13.38 -12.05 4.36
CA LEU A 212 -13.02 -11.48 5.68
C LEU A 212 -14.09 -11.74 6.76
N GLN A 213 -15.05 -12.63 6.53
CA GLN A 213 -16.20 -12.84 7.44
C GLN A 213 -15.77 -13.30 8.85
N ARG A 214 -14.56 -13.87 8.98
CA ARG A 214 -13.95 -14.21 10.28
C ARG A 214 -13.63 -12.98 11.13
N PHE A 215 -13.21 -11.87 10.50
CA PHE A 215 -12.97 -10.60 11.17
C PHE A 215 -14.28 -9.79 11.32
N TYR A 216 -15.13 -9.85 10.29
CA TYR A 216 -16.34 -9.03 10.18
C TYR A 216 -17.61 -9.89 10.07
N PRO A 217 -18.08 -10.52 11.18
CA PRO A 217 -19.45 -11.01 11.24
C PRO A 217 -20.44 -9.83 11.10
N PRO A 218 -21.70 -10.07 10.70
CA PRO A 218 -22.64 -9.00 10.31
C PRO A 218 -22.80 -7.88 11.34
N GLN A 219 -22.80 -8.20 12.64
CA GLN A 219 -22.90 -7.22 13.72
C GLN A 219 -21.66 -6.32 13.83
N ALA A 220 -20.46 -6.88 13.62
CA ALA A 220 -19.22 -6.11 13.64
C ALA A 220 -19.14 -5.20 12.40
N LEU A 221 -19.49 -5.71 11.23
CA LEU A 221 -19.54 -4.94 9.98
C LEU A 221 -20.51 -3.75 10.08
N GLN A 222 -21.70 -3.98 10.64
CA GLN A 222 -22.69 -2.93 10.89
C GLN A 222 -22.18 -1.87 11.88
N ALA A 223 -21.40 -2.27 12.88
CA ALA A 223 -20.78 -1.35 13.83
C ALA A 223 -19.66 -0.50 13.20
N VAL A 224 -18.84 -1.07 12.32
CA VAL A 224 -17.84 -0.31 11.53
C VAL A 224 -18.54 0.71 10.64
N ALA A 225 -19.56 0.31 9.87
CA ALA A 225 -20.29 1.22 9.00
C ALA A 225 -20.94 2.39 9.78
N ALA A 226 -21.54 2.11 10.94
CA ALA A 226 -22.11 3.13 11.81
C ALA A 226 -21.03 4.05 12.45
N ARG A 227 -19.86 3.51 12.82
CA ARG A 227 -18.71 4.32 13.30
C ARG A 227 -18.25 5.30 12.22
N LEU A 228 -18.18 4.86 10.97
CA LEU A 228 -17.75 5.69 9.84
C LEU A 228 -18.76 6.79 9.53
N ASP A 229 -20.05 6.47 9.39
CA ASP A 229 -21.12 7.44 9.12
C ASP A 229 -21.20 8.54 10.20
N ALA A 230 -20.99 8.17 11.47
CA ALA A 230 -21.00 9.10 12.59
C ALA A 230 -19.75 9.99 12.71
N ARG A 231 -18.62 9.60 12.11
CA ARG A 231 -17.32 10.31 12.27
C ARG A 231 -16.84 11.03 11.01
N VAL A 232 -17.17 10.52 9.82
CA VAL A 232 -16.64 11.03 8.55
C VAL A 232 -17.76 11.55 7.67
N ASN A 233 -17.78 12.86 7.47
CA ASN A 233 -18.57 13.44 6.39
C ASN A 233 -17.85 13.20 5.05
N PHE A 234 -18.26 12.13 4.36
CA PHE A 234 -17.70 11.75 3.06
C PHE A 234 -17.83 12.83 1.98
N ARG A 235 -18.84 13.73 2.07
CA ARG A 235 -18.97 14.88 1.15
C ARG A 235 -17.91 15.94 1.41
N ASP A 236 -17.61 16.21 2.69
CA ASP A 236 -16.54 17.14 3.05
C ASP A 236 -15.16 16.54 2.74
N LEU A 237 -14.98 15.23 2.93
CA LEU A 237 -13.77 14.52 2.50
C LEU A 237 -13.57 14.66 0.98
N ALA A 238 -14.59 14.33 0.19
CA ALA A 238 -14.60 14.46 -1.27
C ALA A 238 -14.27 15.89 -1.72
N ALA A 239 -14.91 16.89 -1.11
CA ALA A 239 -14.66 18.31 -1.41
C ALA A 239 -13.22 18.75 -1.06
N ARG A 240 -12.70 18.38 0.13
CA ARG A 240 -11.32 18.69 0.54
C ARG A 240 -10.28 18.04 -0.37
N TRP A 241 -10.57 16.83 -0.84
CA TRP A 241 -9.69 16.05 -1.71
C TRP A 241 -9.99 16.26 -3.21
N ARG A 242 -10.95 17.11 -3.57
CA ARG A 242 -11.31 17.47 -4.96
C ARG A 242 -11.73 16.28 -5.84
N MET A 243 -12.33 15.26 -5.24
CA MET A 243 -12.80 14.05 -5.92
C MET A 243 -14.33 13.88 -5.83
N PRO A 244 -14.95 13.03 -6.66
CA PRO A 244 -16.33 12.58 -6.48
C PRO A 244 -16.56 11.93 -5.10
N VAL A 245 -17.80 11.94 -4.62
CA VAL A 245 -18.15 11.35 -3.31
C VAL A 245 -18.06 9.83 -3.33
N GLU A 246 -18.21 9.24 -4.51
CA GLU A 246 -18.05 7.82 -4.80
C GLU A 246 -16.61 7.36 -4.53
N LEU A 247 -15.60 8.08 -5.04
CA LEU A 247 -14.19 7.77 -4.76
C LEU A 247 -13.83 7.97 -3.28
N ALA A 248 -14.42 8.97 -2.61
CA ALA A 248 -14.25 9.15 -1.18
C ALA A 248 -14.88 8.00 -0.37
N LEU A 249 -16.00 7.44 -0.86
CA LEU A 249 -16.66 6.26 -0.31
C LEU A 249 -15.82 4.99 -0.47
N ASP A 250 -15.10 4.83 -1.58
CA ASP A 250 -14.28 3.66 -1.83
C ASP A 250 -13.12 3.54 -0.81
N LEU A 251 -12.55 4.67 -0.38
CA LEU A 251 -11.56 4.72 0.70
C LEU A 251 -12.08 4.19 2.05
N ALA A 252 -13.40 4.12 2.28
CA ALA A 252 -13.97 3.54 3.51
C ALA A 252 -13.52 2.09 3.74
N SER A 253 -13.17 1.37 2.66
CA SER A 253 -12.63 0.01 2.67
C SER A 253 -11.40 -0.14 3.58
N LEU A 254 -10.60 0.92 3.75
CA LEU A 254 -9.45 0.96 4.65
C LEU A 254 -9.83 0.72 6.12
N ALA A 255 -11.06 1.05 6.54
CA ALA A 255 -11.55 0.76 7.89
C ALA A 255 -11.57 -0.74 8.23
N LEU A 256 -11.50 -1.60 7.21
CA LEU A 256 -11.43 -3.05 7.37
C LEU A 256 -9.99 -3.56 7.60
N TYR A 257 -8.95 -2.73 7.52
CA TYR A 257 -7.55 -3.18 7.54
C TYR A 257 -6.69 -2.37 8.52
N ASP A 258 -5.76 -3.03 9.21
CA ASP A 258 -4.67 -2.37 9.92
C ASP A 258 -3.60 -1.98 8.89
N VAL A 259 -3.29 -0.68 8.76
CA VAL A 259 -2.38 -0.18 7.73
C VAL A 259 -0.95 -0.09 8.26
N ILE A 260 -0.02 -0.74 7.56
CA ILE A 260 1.42 -0.66 7.80
C ILE A 260 2.07 0.01 6.58
N LEU A 261 2.53 1.24 6.76
CA LEU A 261 3.35 1.94 5.78
C LEU A 261 4.77 1.39 5.83
N PHE A 262 5.22 0.73 4.77
CA PHE A 262 6.56 0.16 4.64
C PHE A 262 7.36 0.97 3.62
N ALA A 263 8.19 1.89 4.13
CA ALA A 263 8.87 2.89 3.33
C ALA A 263 10.31 2.48 2.96
N ASP A 264 10.66 2.71 1.70
CA ASP A 264 12.04 2.65 1.23
C ASP A 264 12.85 3.85 1.74
N ASP A 265 14.00 3.53 2.33
CA ASP A 265 15.01 4.46 2.85
C ASP A 265 16.41 4.09 2.34
N SER A 266 16.49 3.43 1.18
CA SER A 266 17.73 3.14 0.47
C SER A 266 18.43 4.42 -0.03
N GLY A 267 19.65 4.27 -0.55
CA GLY A 267 20.40 5.41 -1.10
C GLY A 267 19.79 6.03 -2.36
N SER A 268 19.14 5.24 -3.22
CA SER A 268 18.58 5.72 -4.50
C SER A 268 17.52 6.80 -4.29
N MET A 269 16.73 6.69 -3.23
CA MET A 269 15.70 7.66 -2.83
C MET A 269 16.25 9.09 -2.68
N ALA A 270 17.49 9.24 -2.19
CA ALA A 270 18.11 10.54 -1.93
C ALA A 270 19.04 11.04 -3.06
N PHE A 271 19.77 10.14 -3.72
CA PHE A 271 20.77 10.52 -4.72
C PHE A 271 20.23 10.66 -6.14
N GLU A 272 19.06 10.09 -6.44
CA GLU A 272 18.42 10.18 -7.75
C GLU A 272 17.27 11.18 -7.78
N GLU A 273 16.93 11.65 -8.99
CA GLU A 273 15.79 12.54 -9.27
C GLU A 273 15.73 13.82 -8.38
N ASN A 274 16.89 14.28 -7.89
CA ASN A 274 17.05 15.43 -7.00
C ASN A 274 16.19 15.37 -5.72
N GLY A 275 15.89 14.16 -5.22
CA GLY A 275 15.07 13.96 -4.02
C GLY A 275 13.55 13.99 -4.26
N GLU A 276 13.08 14.10 -5.51
CA GLU A 276 11.65 14.07 -5.88
C GLU A 276 10.94 12.81 -5.32
N ARG A 277 11.67 11.68 -5.24
CA ARG A 277 11.21 10.40 -4.65
C ARG A 277 10.86 10.51 -3.16
N ILE A 278 11.66 11.25 -2.39
CA ILE A 278 11.42 11.46 -0.95
C ILE A 278 10.22 12.39 -0.73
N ASP A 279 10.02 13.38 -1.59
CA ASP A 279 8.87 14.28 -1.48
C ASP A 279 7.55 13.62 -1.89
N ASP A 280 7.58 12.73 -2.89
CA ASP A 280 6.43 11.87 -3.23
C ASP A 280 6.16 10.84 -2.11
N LEU A 281 7.18 10.21 -1.50
CA LEU A 281 7.02 9.37 -0.30
C LEU A 281 6.37 10.13 0.87
N LYS A 282 6.83 11.36 1.17
CA LYS A 282 6.24 12.23 2.19
C LYS A 282 4.79 12.55 1.89
N LEU A 283 4.46 12.90 0.65
CA LEU A 283 3.09 13.17 0.22
C LEU A 283 2.20 11.95 0.44
N ILE A 284 2.60 10.80 -0.09
CA ILE A 284 1.80 9.57 -0.04
C ILE A 284 1.61 9.13 1.41
N GLY A 285 2.70 9.04 2.20
CA GLY A 285 2.62 8.69 3.61
C GLY A 285 1.76 9.67 4.42
N SER A 286 1.84 10.97 4.14
CA SER A 286 0.97 11.99 4.76
C SER A 286 -0.50 11.76 4.43
N LYS A 287 -0.80 11.38 3.18
CA LYS A 287 -2.15 11.13 2.69
C LYS A 287 -2.74 9.83 3.25
N VAL A 288 -1.94 8.77 3.33
CA VAL A 288 -2.31 7.50 3.98
C VAL A 288 -2.60 7.73 5.46
N ALA A 289 -1.76 8.46 6.20
CA ALA A 289 -2.01 8.76 7.61
C ALA A 289 -3.24 9.66 7.84
N GLU A 290 -3.48 10.65 6.97
CA GLU A 290 -4.70 11.49 7.03
C GLU A 290 -5.96 10.60 6.90
N ILE A 291 -5.99 9.69 5.92
CA ILE A 291 -7.17 8.86 5.64
C ILE A 291 -7.34 7.74 6.67
N ALA A 292 -6.29 6.98 6.97
CA ALA A 292 -6.38 5.87 7.92
C ALA A 292 -6.84 6.34 9.31
N THR A 293 -6.44 7.54 9.75
CA THR A 293 -6.88 8.11 11.04
C THR A 293 -8.32 8.62 11.02
N LEU A 294 -8.91 8.92 9.86
CA LEU A 294 -10.35 9.20 9.76
C LEU A 294 -11.18 7.92 9.90
N PHE A 295 -10.61 6.79 9.51
CA PHE A 295 -11.30 5.50 9.44
C PHE A 295 -10.98 4.54 10.60
N ASP A 296 -9.95 4.84 11.39
CA ASP A 296 -9.56 4.04 12.55
C ASP A 296 -9.11 4.79 13.81
N ASP A 297 -9.04 4.06 14.92
CA ASP A 297 -8.92 4.60 16.27
C ASP A 297 -7.49 4.49 16.85
N ASP A 298 -6.66 3.58 16.32
CA ASP A 298 -5.30 3.30 16.78
C ASP A 298 -4.23 4.05 15.95
N GLY A 299 -4.41 4.12 14.63
CA GLY A 299 -3.51 4.80 13.68
C GLY A 299 -2.54 3.83 12.98
N ILE A 300 -1.77 4.33 12.01
CA ILE A 300 -0.93 3.46 11.18
C ILE A 300 0.38 3.05 11.88
N LEU A 301 0.95 1.95 11.43
CA LEU A 301 2.34 1.62 11.73
C LEU A 301 3.23 2.11 10.58
N VAL A 302 4.45 2.55 10.90
CA VAL A 302 5.47 2.94 9.90
C VAL A 302 6.73 2.12 10.15
N ARG A 303 7.28 1.50 9.11
CA ARG A 303 8.53 0.73 9.13
C ARG A 303 9.38 1.09 7.91
N PHE A 304 10.69 0.99 8.07
CA PHE A 304 11.68 1.33 7.03
C PHE A 304 12.51 0.12 6.64
N MET A 305 12.96 0.04 5.38
CA MET A 305 13.73 -1.11 4.90
C MET A 305 15.07 -1.27 5.62
N ASN A 306 15.85 -0.20 5.73
CA ASN A 306 17.19 -0.19 6.32
C ASN A 306 17.15 0.26 7.78
N SER A 307 16.57 1.43 8.07
CA SER A 307 16.55 2.07 9.38
C SER A 307 15.83 1.23 10.47
N PRO A 308 16.34 1.24 11.72
CA PRO A 308 15.66 0.63 12.87
C PRO A 308 14.54 1.52 13.45
N THR A 309 14.38 2.76 12.97
CA THR A 309 13.29 3.65 13.38
C THR A 309 11.93 3.01 13.10
N GLU A 310 10.97 3.22 14.00
CA GLU A 310 9.60 2.76 13.82
C GLU A 310 8.59 3.82 14.28
N GLY A 311 7.47 3.90 13.55
CA GLY A 311 6.28 4.62 13.98
C GLY A 311 5.19 3.64 14.42
N ASN A 312 4.56 3.88 15.56
CA ASN A 312 3.47 3.04 16.09
C ASN A 312 2.31 3.94 16.51
N GLY A 313 1.10 3.69 15.98
CA GLY A 313 -0.06 4.54 16.23
C GLY A 313 0.07 5.94 15.65
N VAL A 314 0.65 6.05 14.46
CA VAL A 314 0.90 7.31 13.74
C VAL A 314 -0.42 7.85 13.18
N ARG A 315 -0.76 9.11 13.51
CA ARG A 315 -2.12 9.66 13.34
C ARG A 315 -2.21 10.95 12.54
N SER A 316 -1.08 11.47 12.06
CA SER A 316 -1.09 12.71 11.29
C SER A 316 0.02 12.73 10.23
N ALA A 317 -0.20 13.57 9.21
CA ALA A 317 0.84 13.94 8.26
C ALA A 317 2.08 14.54 8.95
N ALA A 318 1.92 15.26 10.07
CA ALA A 318 3.04 15.83 10.82
C ALA A 318 3.93 14.73 11.41
N ASP A 319 3.33 13.69 12.00
CA ASP A 319 4.03 12.56 12.59
C ASP A 319 4.79 11.75 11.52
N VAL A 320 4.16 11.48 10.37
CA VAL A 320 4.82 10.81 9.23
C VAL A 320 6.01 11.63 8.72
N ASN A 321 5.83 12.94 8.52
CA ASN A 321 6.91 13.81 8.05
C ASN A 321 8.06 13.92 9.07
N ALA A 322 7.76 13.91 10.38
CA ALA A 322 8.77 13.89 11.42
C ALA A 322 9.58 12.58 11.43
N LEU A 323 8.92 11.42 11.26
CA LEU A 323 9.58 10.13 11.09
C LEU A 323 10.48 10.11 9.84
N LEU A 324 9.94 10.51 8.68
CA LEU A 324 10.67 10.55 7.41
C LEU A 324 11.86 11.51 7.41
N ALA A 325 11.77 12.63 8.13
CA ALA A 325 12.86 13.59 8.28
C ALA A 325 13.95 13.10 9.27
N GLY A 326 13.61 12.16 10.16
CA GLY A 326 14.55 11.55 11.12
C GLY A 326 15.30 10.33 10.60
N VAL A 327 15.02 9.86 9.39
CA VAL A 327 15.66 8.68 8.79
C VAL A 327 16.81 9.09 7.85
N GLN A 328 17.90 8.33 7.90
CA GLN A 328 19.00 8.45 6.95
C GLN A 328 18.73 7.55 5.73
N TYR A 329 18.50 8.17 4.58
CA TYR A 329 18.34 7.49 3.29
C TYR A 329 19.69 6.93 2.81
N ALA A 330 19.93 5.65 3.07
CA ALA A 330 21.19 4.97 2.80
C ALA A 330 21.03 3.45 2.85
N GLY A 331 21.89 2.75 2.12
CA GLY A 331 21.87 1.29 2.02
C GLY A 331 21.27 0.81 0.71
N LEU A 332 20.88 -0.46 0.69
CA LEU A 332 20.29 -1.15 -0.45
C LEU A 332 18.76 -1.17 -0.32
N THR A 333 18.08 -1.91 -1.19
CA THR A 333 16.62 -2.11 -1.17
C THR A 333 16.29 -3.57 -0.77
N PRO A 334 16.47 -3.97 0.51
CA PRO A 334 16.26 -5.34 0.99
C PRO A 334 14.77 -5.65 1.22
N LEU A 335 13.93 -5.37 0.21
CA LEU A 335 12.47 -5.41 0.27
C LEU A 335 11.93 -6.67 0.96
N ALA A 336 12.30 -7.87 0.49
CA ALA A 336 11.75 -9.13 1.02
C ALA A 336 12.26 -9.41 2.43
N THR A 337 13.56 -9.25 2.66
CA THR A 337 14.20 -9.55 3.94
C THR A 337 13.72 -8.60 5.04
N ALA A 338 13.57 -7.31 4.72
CA ALA A 338 13.05 -6.30 5.65
C ALA A 338 11.53 -6.44 5.85
N LEU A 339 10.74 -6.74 4.81
CA LEU A 339 9.31 -7.06 4.96
C LEU A 339 9.10 -8.24 5.92
N GLN A 340 9.87 -9.31 5.76
CA GLN A 340 9.79 -10.48 6.64
C GLN A 340 10.19 -10.13 8.08
N SER A 341 11.32 -9.45 8.27
CA SER A 341 11.93 -9.25 9.61
C SER A 341 11.37 -8.06 10.40
N LYS A 342 10.82 -7.02 9.74
CA LYS A 342 10.32 -5.80 10.38
C LYS A 342 8.80 -5.66 10.35
N VAL A 343 8.10 -6.38 9.46
CA VAL A 343 6.63 -6.33 9.34
C VAL A 343 6.01 -7.68 9.65
N LEU A 344 6.24 -8.69 8.82
CA LEU A 344 5.49 -9.95 8.87
C LEU A 344 5.76 -10.75 10.14
N ALA A 345 7.03 -11.03 10.47
CA ALA A 345 7.37 -11.81 11.66
C ALA A 345 7.01 -11.11 13.00
N PRO A 346 7.44 -9.85 13.26
CA PRO A 346 7.23 -9.23 14.58
C PRO A 346 5.78 -8.76 14.82
N ILE A 347 5.03 -8.44 13.77
CA ILE A 347 3.67 -7.89 13.88
C ILE A 347 2.66 -8.96 13.45
N VAL A 348 2.57 -9.26 12.15
CA VAL A 348 1.46 -10.04 11.58
C VAL A 348 1.44 -11.49 12.11
N PHE A 349 2.56 -12.20 12.06
CA PHE A 349 2.68 -13.59 12.51
C PHE A 349 2.68 -13.72 14.03
N SER A 350 3.19 -12.71 14.74
CA SER A 350 3.17 -12.62 16.20
C SER A 350 1.72 -12.52 16.71
N LEU A 351 0.96 -11.55 16.20
CA LEU A 351 -0.46 -11.37 16.50
C LEU A 351 -1.30 -12.56 16.03
N ALA A 352 -1.03 -13.11 14.84
CA ALA A 352 -1.74 -14.28 14.34
C ALA A 352 -1.55 -15.50 15.25
N GLY A 353 -0.31 -15.77 15.66
CA GLY A 353 0.08 -16.91 16.50
C GLY A 353 -0.37 -16.79 17.96
N SER A 354 -0.55 -15.58 18.48
CA SER A 354 -1.18 -15.34 19.79
C SER A 354 -2.72 -15.27 19.74
N GLY A 355 -3.32 -15.33 18.55
CA GLY A 355 -4.77 -15.19 18.37
C GLY A 355 -5.29 -13.76 18.51
N GLN A 356 -4.39 -12.76 18.43
CA GLN A 356 -4.65 -11.34 18.66
C GLN A 356 -4.74 -10.50 17.37
N LEU A 357 -4.63 -11.11 16.19
CA LEU A 357 -4.84 -10.43 14.91
C LEU A 357 -6.33 -10.07 14.77
N ALA A 358 -6.68 -8.85 15.17
CA ALA A 358 -8.07 -8.39 15.32
C ALA A 358 -8.69 -7.92 13.99
N LYS A 359 -7.86 -7.44 13.06
CA LYS A 359 -8.21 -7.02 11.71
C LYS A 359 -7.20 -7.64 10.71
N PRO A 360 -7.55 -7.81 9.43
CA PRO A 360 -6.56 -8.12 8.40
C PRO A 360 -5.60 -6.94 8.22
N VAL A 361 -4.41 -7.19 7.68
CA VAL A 361 -3.34 -6.18 7.55
C VAL A 361 -3.15 -5.77 6.09
N LEU A 362 -3.10 -4.46 5.84
CA LEU A 362 -2.65 -3.90 4.56
C LEU A 362 -1.22 -3.39 4.73
N VAL A 363 -0.27 -4.03 4.04
CA VAL A 363 1.11 -3.54 3.98
C VAL A 363 1.24 -2.67 2.73
N LEU A 364 1.29 -1.35 2.93
CA LEU A 364 1.45 -0.38 1.86
C LEU A 364 2.93 -0.05 1.71
N THR A 365 3.57 -0.67 0.72
CA THR A 365 4.98 -0.50 0.42
C THR A 365 5.18 0.67 -0.54
N ILE A 366 6.12 1.56 -0.24
CA ILE A 366 6.52 2.64 -1.16
C ILE A 366 8.01 2.52 -1.43
N THR A 367 8.39 2.36 -2.71
CA THR A 367 9.78 2.12 -3.13
C THR A 367 10.08 2.75 -4.50
N ASP A 368 11.36 3.07 -4.73
CA ASP A 368 11.86 3.54 -6.01
C ASP A 368 12.64 2.49 -6.81
N GLY A 369 12.87 1.31 -6.22
CA GLY A 369 13.94 0.41 -6.61
C GLY A 369 13.51 -1.02 -6.92
N GLU A 370 14.26 -1.65 -7.82
CA GLU A 370 14.29 -3.10 -7.92
C GLU A 370 14.91 -3.67 -6.62
N PRO A 371 14.30 -4.71 -6.00
CA PRO A 371 14.81 -5.26 -4.75
C PRO A 371 16.19 -5.89 -4.93
N THR A 372 17.06 -5.67 -3.95
CA THR A 372 18.43 -6.21 -3.91
C THR A 372 18.53 -7.57 -3.20
N ASP A 373 17.40 -8.15 -2.80
CA ASP A 373 17.34 -9.46 -2.18
C ASP A 373 17.86 -10.56 -3.13
N ASN A 374 18.47 -11.59 -2.53
CA ASN A 374 18.93 -12.78 -3.25
C ASN A 374 18.37 -14.04 -2.56
N PRO A 375 17.62 -14.91 -3.25
CA PRO A 375 17.29 -14.83 -4.69
C PRO A 375 16.27 -13.73 -5.03
N ARG A 376 16.23 -13.30 -6.30
CA ARG A 376 15.36 -12.21 -6.79
C ARG A 376 13.86 -12.49 -6.59
N ASP A 377 13.47 -13.76 -6.52
CA ASP A 377 12.08 -14.19 -6.27
C ASP A 377 11.73 -14.27 -4.77
N LEU A 378 12.64 -13.90 -3.86
CA LEU A 378 12.38 -13.96 -2.41
C LEU A 378 11.15 -13.16 -1.98
N VAL A 379 10.83 -12.04 -2.65
CA VAL A 379 9.59 -11.27 -2.44
C VAL A 379 8.35 -12.16 -2.67
N VAL A 380 8.33 -12.91 -3.77
CA VAL A 380 7.24 -13.86 -4.10
C VAL A 380 7.15 -14.95 -3.04
N GLN A 381 8.29 -15.48 -2.58
CA GLN A 381 8.33 -16.52 -1.55
C GLN A 381 7.78 -16.03 -0.21
N VAL A 382 8.17 -14.82 0.22
CA VAL A 382 7.71 -14.18 1.46
C VAL A 382 6.19 -13.91 1.42
N ILE A 383 5.67 -13.37 0.32
CA ILE A 383 4.22 -13.12 0.14
C ILE A 383 3.44 -14.44 0.15
N LYS A 384 3.93 -15.49 -0.53
CA LYS A 384 3.34 -16.83 -0.49
C LYS A 384 3.30 -17.41 0.92
N ASP A 385 4.41 -17.37 1.65
CA ASP A 385 4.49 -17.90 3.01
C ASP A 385 3.49 -17.18 3.94
N ALA A 386 3.45 -15.85 3.88
CA ALA A 386 2.53 -15.05 4.67
C ALA A 386 1.06 -15.43 4.44
N ARG A 387 0.64 -15.55 3.17
CA ARG A 387 -0.72 -15.98 2.83
C ARG A 387 -1.01 -17.40 3.29
N ASN A 388 -0.13 -18.36 2.98
CA ASN A 388 -0.31 -19.76 3.35
C ASN A 388 -0.43 -19.96 4.86
N ARG A 389 0.39 -19.24 5.64
CA ARG A 389 0.42 -19.30 7.10
C ARG A 389 -0.85 -18.74 7.76
N LEU A 390 -1.46 -17.72 7.16
CA LEU A 390 -2.67 -17.08 7.70
C LEU A 390 -3.97 -17.72 7.20
N ALA A 391 -3.99 -18.27 5.98
CA ALA A 391 -5.20 -18.69 5.28
C ALA A 391 -6.10 -19.64 6.09
N ALA A 392 -5.52 -20.62 6.79
CA ALA A 392 -6.27 -21.62 7.54
C ALA A 392 -7.03 -21.06 8.77
N GLN A 393 -6.58 -19.94 9.34
CA GLN A 393 -7.15 -19.36 10.56
C GLN A 393 -7.92 -18.05 10.30
N TYR A 394 -7.51 -17.29 9.29
CA TYR A 394 -7.98 -15.92 9.04
C TYR A 394 -8.51 -15.67 7.61
N GLY A 395 -8.37 -16.64 6.70
CA GLY A 395 -8.78 -16.50 5.28
C GLY A 395 -7.66 -16.02 4.35
N PRO A 396 -7.83 -16.19 3.02
CA PRO A 396 -6.74 -16.08 2.03
C PRO A 396 -6.25 -14.66 1.71
N LYS A 397 -6.94 -13.63 2.22
CA LYS A 397 -6.62 -12.19 2.12
C LYS A 397 -6.52 -11.52 3.51
N ALA A 398 -6.17 -12.31 4.54
CA ALA A 398 -5.89 -11.80 5.90
C ALA A 398 -4.68 -10.84 5.97
N VAL A 399 -3.84 -10.87 4.93
CA VAL A 399 -2.85 -9.84 4.62
C VAL A 399 -2.97 -9.48 3.14
N ALA A 400 -2.88 -8.20 2.83
CA ALA A 400 -2.79 -7.64 1.48
C ALA A 400 -1.51 -6.81 1.37
N PHE A 401 -0.95 -6.72 0.15
CA PHE A 401 0.28 -5.97 -0.10
C PHE A 401 0.07 -5.01 -1.27
N GLU A 402 0.23 -3.73 -1.02
CA GLU A 402 0.31 -2.71 -2.07
C GLU A 402 1.78 -2.40 -2.34
N PHE A 403 2.15 -2.22 -3.61
CA PHE A 403 3.46 -1.70 -4.01
C PHE A 403 3.31 -0.42 -4.84
N ALA A 404 3.45 0.73 -4.20
CA ALA A 404 3.44 2.04 -4.86
C ALA A 404 4.85 2.43 -5.31
N GLN A 405 5.05 2.61 -6.62
CA GLN A 405 6.31 3.11 -7.15
C GLN A 405 6.41 4.65 -7.00
N VAL A 406 7.54 5.13 -6.47
CA VAL A 406 7.96 6.53 -6.59
C VAL A 406 9.16 6.67 -7.52
N GLY A 407 9.29 7.82 -8.19
CA GLY A 407 10.32 8.00 -9.22
C GLY A 407 10.07 7.22 -10.51
N LYS A 408 11.10 7.14 -11.36
CA LYS A 408 10.99 6.74 -12.77
C LYS A 408 11.97 5.61 -13.16
N ASP A 409 12.49 4.83 -12.21
CA ASP A 409 13.34 3.66 -12.52
C ASP A 409 12.49 2.58 -13.24
N THR A 410 12.92 2.23 -14.45
CA THR A 410 12.19 1.29 -15.32
C THR A 410 12.43 -0.18 -14.97
N ARG A 411 13.45 -0.51 -14.16
CA ARG A 411 13.67 -1.86 -13.62
C ARG A 411 12.77 -2.10 -12.41
N ALA A 412 12.58 -1.09 -11.56
CA ALA A 412 11.58 -1.12 -10.49
C ALA A 412 10.19 -1.34 -11.10
N GLN A 413 9.81 -0.57 -12.12
CA GLN A 413 8.57 -0.77 -12.86
C GLN A 413 8.46 -2.18 -13.45
N ALA A 414 9.50 -2.67 -14.14
CA ALA A 414 9.50 -3.99 -14.76
C ALA A 414 9.47 -5.13 -13.73
N PHE A 415 10.02 -4.93 -12.52
CA PHE A 415 9.92 -5.86 -11.41
C PHE A 415 8.50 -5.87 -10.83
N LEU A 416 7.93 -4.70 -10.53
CA LEU A 416 6.58 -4.59 -9.97
C LEU A 416 5.53 -5.16 -10.93
N GLY A 417 5.57 -4.82 -12.22
CA GLY A 417 4.67 -5.40 -13.23
C GLY A 417 4.87 -6.92 -13.47
N GLN A 418 6.03 -7.49 -13.11
CA GLN A 418 6.23 -8.95 -13.09
C GLN A 418 5.66 -9.59 -11.81
N LEU A 419 5.75 -8.88 -10.69
CA LEU A 419 5.22 -9.31 -9.39
C LEU A 419 3.69 -9.31 -9.41
N ASP A 420 3.11 -8.25 -9.96
CA ASP A 420 1.69 -8.01 -10.20
C ASP A 420 1.06 -9.15 -11.02
N LYS A 421 1.66 -9.46 -12.17
CA LYS A 421 1.16 -10.52 -13.08
C LYS A 421 1.66 -11.91 -12.70
N HIS A 422 2.20 -12.09 -11.49
CA HIS A 422 2.77 -13.36 -11.06
C HIS A 422 1.65 -14.35 -10.66
N PRO A 423 1.53 -15.53 -11.31
CA PRO A 423 0.33 -16.39 -11.27
C PRO A 423 0.00 -17.02 -9.91
N ALA A 424 0.82 -16.79 -8.88
CA ALA A 424 0.61 -17.29 -7.53
C ALA A 424 0.64 -16.21 -6.43
N VAL A 425 0.87 -14.93 -6.77
CA VAL A 425 0.74 -13.83 -5.80
C VAL A 425 -0.07 -12.64 -6.31
N GLY A 426 -0.17 -12.45 -7.63
CA GLY A 426 -0.83 -11.32 -8.30
C GLY A 426 -2.18 -10.93 -7.72
N GLY A 427 -3.18 -11.82 -7.76
CA GLY A 427 -4.50 -11.60 -7.16
C GLY A 427 -4.54 -11.50 -5.62
N SER A 428 -3.46 -11.06 -4.96
CA SER A 428 -3.37 -10.69 -3.54
C SER A 428 -2.35 -9.58 -3.28
N ILE A 429 -1.92 -8.90 -4.34
CA ILE A 429 -1.19 -7.65 -4.32
C ILE A 429 -1.84 -6.69 -5.32
N ASP A 430 -1.41 -5.44 -5.34
CA ASP A 430 -1.56 -4.52 -6.48
C ASP A 430 -0.26 -3.69 -6.54
N CYS A 431 0.10 -3.25 -7.74
CA CYS A 431 1.34 -2.56 -8.06
C CYS A 431 1.06 -1.24 -8.78
N THR A 432 0.71 -0.19 -8.03
CA THR A 432 0.49 1.14 -8.61
C THR A 432 1.80 1.79 -9.09
N SER A 433 1.91 2.07 -10.39
CA SER A 433 3.09 2.75 -10.97
C SER A 433 3.10 4.25 -10.67
N TYR A 434 4.25 4.92 -10.86
CA TYR A 434 4.35 6.38 -10.75
C TYR A 434 3.34 7.09 -11.68
N PHE A 435 2.68 8.14 -11.18
CA PHE A 435 1.49 8.75 -11.76
C PHE A 435 1.55 9.06 -13.27
N GLU A 436 2.67 9.56 -13.80
CA GLU A 436 2.80 9.82 -15.25
C GLU A 436 2.68 8.56 -16.10
N MET A 437 3.19 7.43 -15.60
CA MET A 437 3.19 6.17 -16.32
C MET A 437 1.79 5.57 -16.29
N GLU A 438 1.17 5.54 -15.11
CA GLU A 438 -0.21 5.14 -14.89
C GLU A 438 -1.18 5.97 -15.76
N GLN A 439 -1.01 7.31 -15.76
CA GLN A 439 -1.78 8.21 -16.62
C GLN A 439 -1.57 7.91 -18.11
N ALA A 440 -0.35 7.59 -18.55
CA ALA A 440 -0.07 7.23 -19.93
C ALA A 440 -0.69 5.87 -20.33
N GLU A 441 -0.86 4.94 -19.39
CA GLU A 441 -1.53 3.65 -19.62
C GLU A 441 -3.05 3.86 -19.76
N TYR A 442 -3.65 4.57 -18.82
CA TYR A 442 -5.07 4.99 -18.84
C TYR A 442 -5.41 5.77 -20.11
N GLN A 443 -4.51 6.65 -20.56
CA GLN A 443 -4.72 7.45 -21.76
C GLN A 443 -4.78 6.60 -23.05
N LYS A 444 -4.10 5.44 -23.11
CA LYS A 444 -4.24 4.46 -24.23
C LYS A 444 -5.66 3.91 -24.32
N ARG A 445 -6.39 3.88 -23.20
CA ARG A 445 -7.80 3.44 -23.08
C ARG A 445 -8.80 4.60 -23.17
N GLY A 446 -8.32 5.83 -23.41
CA GLY A 446 -9.15 7.03 -23.49
C GLY A 446 -9.61 7.58 -22.14
N ILE A 447 -9.04 7.10 -21.03
CA ILE A 447 -9.39 7.54 -19.68
C ILE A 447 -8.34 8.56 -19.21
N ASN A 448 -8.79 9.67 -18.63
CA ASN A 448 -7.88 10.64 -17.99
C ASN A 448 -7.77 10.34 -16.49
N LEU A 449 -6.68 9.68 -16.09
CA LEU A 449 -6.37 9.46 -14.68
C LEU A 449 -6.08 10.80 -13.98
N SER A 450 -6.81 11.09 -12.90
CA SER A 450 -6.52 12.24 -12.03
C SER A 450 -5.59 11.82 -10.88
N PRO A 451 -4.81 12.75 -10.30
CA PRO A 451 -3.99 12.48 -9.12
C PRO A 451 -4.80 11.92 -7.94
N GLU A 452 -6.05 12.34 -7.80
CA GLU A 452 -6.97 11.89 -6.76
C GLU A 452 -7.39 10.43 -6.97
N LEU A 453 -7.75 10.05 -8.21
CA LEU A 453 -8.08 8.67 -8.54
C LEU A 453 -6.86 7.75 -8.41
N TRP A 454 -5.66 8.22 -8.79
CA TRP A 454 -4.41 7.51 -8.57
C TRP A 454 -4.13 7.26 -7.08
N LEU A 455 -4.35 8.28 -6.22
CA LEU A 455 -4.22 8.14 -4.77
C LEU A 455 -5.25 7.15 -4.19
N VAL A 456 -6.46 7.09 -4.76
CA VAL A 456 -7.48 6.10 -4.34
C VAL A 456 -7.06 4.69 -4.75
N LYS A 457 -6.69 4.45 -6.02
CA LYS A 457 -6.15 3.15 -6.46
C LYS A 457 -5.01 2.69 -5.54
N MET A 458 -3.98 3.51 -5.37
CA MET A 458 -2.83 3.20 -4.51
C MET A 458 -3.20 2.89 -3.05
N MET A 459 -4.33 3.40 -2.52
CA MET A 459 -4.76 3.07 -1.16
C MET A 459 -5.61 1.81 -1.06
N VAL A 460 -6.41 1.48 -2.08
CA VAL A 460 -7.40 0.39 -1.99
C VAL A 460 -7.21 -0.75 -2.99
N GLY A 461 -6.33 -0.61 -3.97
CA GLY A 461 -6.14 -1.55 -5.09
C GLY A 461 -6.01 -3.01 -4.66
N SER A 462 -4.98 -3.30 -3.86
CA SER A 462 -4.73 -4.62 -3.29
C SER A 462 -5.85 -5.21 -2.39
N ILE A 463 -6.83 -4.39 -1.97
CA ILE A 463 -7.99 -4.80 -1.13
C ILE A 463 -9.35 -4.66 -1.83
N ASP A 464 -9.45 -4.02 -3.00
CA ASP A 464 -10.70 -3.76 -3.69
C ASP A 464 -10.59 -4.14 -5.17
N PRO A 465 -11.09 -5.33 -5.57
CA PRO A 465 -10.90 -5.86 -6.91
C PRO A 465 -11.34 -4.95 -8.06
N THR A 466 -12.23 -3.96 -7.81
CA THR A 466 -12.64 -3.01 -8.85
C THR A 466 -11.54 -2.03 -9.28
N TYR A 467 -10.44 -1.95 -8.53
CA TYR A 467 -9.24 -1.17 -8.83
C TYR A 467 -8.05 -2.02 -9.32
N ASP A 468 -8.06 -3.32 -8.99
CA ASP A 468 -7.10 -4.36 -9.43
C ASP A 468 -7.43 -4.81 -10.88
N GLU A 469 -8.65 -5.30 -11.11
CA GLU A 469 -9.21 -5.65 -12.44
C GLU A 469 -9.32 -4.43 -13.40
N GLY A 470 -9.02 -3.23 -12.89
CA GLY A 470 -8.99 -1.99 -13.66
C GLY A 470 -7.91 -1.99 -14.75
N ASP A 471 -6.76 -2.64 -14.52
CA ASP A 471 -5.50 -2.39 -15.24
C ASP A 471 -4.91 -3.57 -16.03
N GLU A 472 -5.54 -4.75 -15.97
CA GLU A 472 -5.17 -5.96 -16.74
C GLU A 472 -5.66 -5.99 -18.21
#